data_AF-A0A5Q4GRI8-F1
#
_entry.id   AF-A0A5Q4GRI8-F1
#
_cell.length_a   1.000
_cell.length_b   1.000
_cell.length_c   1.000
_cell.angle_alpha   90.00
_cell.angle_beta   90.00
_cell.angle_gamma   90.00
#
_symmetry.space_group_name_H-M   'P 1'
#
loop_
_entity.id
_entity.type
_entity.pdbx_description
1 polymer ?
#
loop_
_entity_poly.entity_id
_entity_poly.type
_entity_poly.pdbx_seq_one_letter_code
_entity_poly.pdbx_strand_id
1 'polypeptide(L)'
;MNEKVTVASDWLAGCAGCHMSLLDIDDRLVQLLDLVELRATPITDLKHPDQQGVDIGILEGAVANSSTEEVARRMRSRCKTLIALGDCAVFGGVPAMRNAVTAAVALRRAYIETESTVDGIVPQHEDLAVMQEVRPLDQLVSVDIYLPGCPPSADAIFYVLSELAAGRQPTLRGRYLDWH
;
A
#
# COMPACT_ATOMS: atom_id res chain seq x y z
N MET A 1 6.39 13.07 -28.36
CA MET A 1 6.83 12.61 -27.03
C MET A 1 5.90 11.48 -26.68
N ASN A 2 6.41 10.26 -26.43
CA ASN A 2 5.55 9.18 -25.94
C ASN A 2 5.00 9.62 -24.58
N GLU A 3 3.70 9.41 -24.38
CA GLU A 3 3.02 9.68 -23.11
C GLU A 3 3.60 8.73 -22.05
N LYS A 4 4.09 9.27 -20.93
CA LYS A 4 4.68 8.46 -19.85
C LYS A 4 3.58 7.66 -19.15
N VAL A 5 3.92 6.48 -18.66
CA VAL A 5 2.99 5.66 -17.88
C VAL A 5 2.70 6.35 -16.54
N THR A 6 1.43 6.54 -16.22
CA THR A 6 1.00 7.22 -14.99
C THR A 6 0.92 6.27 -13.81
N VAL A 7 1.49 6.65 -12.67
CA VAL A 7 1.55 5.83 -11.46
C VAL A 7 0.98 6.59 -10.27
N ALA A 8 0.03 5.99 -9.56
CA ALA A 8 -0.43 6.47 -8.26
C ALA A 8 -0.18 5.41 -7.18
N SER A 9 0.05 5.85 -5.95
CA SER A 9 0.20 4.95 -4.80
C SER A 9 -0.47 5.49 -3.54
N ASP A 10 -0.72 4.63 -2.56
CA ASP A 10 -1.20 5.06 -1.25
C ASP A 10 -0.81 4.06 -0.13
N TRP A 11 -0.95 4.50 1.12
CA TRP A 11 -0.75 3.71 2.32
C TRP A 11 -2.09 3.33 2.95
N LEU A 12 -2.33 2.03 3.09
CA LEU A 12 -3.40 1.50 3.93
C LEU A 12 -2.86 1.27 5.35
N ALA A 13 -3.23 0.17 6.02
CA ALA A 13 -2.59 -0.23 7.26
C ALA A 13 -1.22 -0.85 6.98
N GLY A 14 -0.22 0.01 6.77
CA GLY A 14 1.19 -0.33 6.55
C GLY A 14 2.12 0.46 7.48
N CYS A 15 3.42 0.25 7.33
CA CYS A 15 4.46 0.97 8.09
C CYS A 15 5.21 2.01 7.23
N ALA A 16 4.77 2.23 5.99
CA ALA A 16 5.46 2.98 4.94
C ALA A 16 6.79 2.36 4.48
N GLY A 17 7.16 1.19 4.99
CA GLY A 17 8.40 0.51 4.66
C GLY A 17 8.51 0.13 3.19
N CYS A 18 7.40 -0.17 2.50
CA CYS A 18 7.46 -0.51 1.08
C CYS A 18 7.70 0.74 0.22
N HIS A 19 7.15 1.89 0.61
CA HIS A 19 7.49 3.17 -0.01
C HIS A 19 8.92 3.60 0.31
N MET A 20 9.46 3.31 1.49
CA MET A 20 10.88 3.53 1.75
C MET A 20 11.73 2.66 0.84
N SER A 21 11.38 1.38 0.66
CA SER A 21 12.10 0.54 -0.31
C SER A 21 11.95 0.98 -1.77
N LEU A 22 10.86 1.67 -2.14
CA LEU A 22 10.75 2.34 -3.43
C LEU A 22 11.76 3.51 -3.52
N LEU A 23 11.99 4.25 -2.44
CA LEU A 23 12.99 5.32 -2.41
C LEU A 23 14.43 4.80 -2.33
N ASP A 24 14.65 3.61 -1.77
CA ASP A 24 15.94 2.90 -1.73
C ASP A 24 16.40 2.40 -3.12
N ILE A 25 15.71 2.76 -4.21
CA ILE A 25 16.25 2.62 -5.56
C ILE A 25 17.32 3.69 -5.86
N ASP A 26 17.52 4.64 -4.94
CA ASP A 26 18.55 5.67 -4.93
C ASP A 26 18.54 6.54 -6.20
N ASP A 27 19.67 6.61 -6.91
CA ASP A 27 19.84 7.38 -8.13
C ASP A 27 18.96 6.87 -9.28
N ARG A 28 18.55 5.59 -9.24
CA ARG A 28 17.60 5.02 -10.21
C ARG A 28 16.21 5.64 -10.10
N LEU A 29 15.90 6.39 -9.04
CA LEU A 29 14.65 7.15 -8.95
C LEU A 29 14.58 8.18 -10.08
N VAL A 30 15.69 8.85 -10.41
CA VAL A 30 15.74 9.79 -11.54
C VAL A 30 15.46 9.07 -12.86
N GLN A 31 16.03 7.88 -13.03
CA GLN A 31 15.78 7.03 -14.23
C GLN A 31 14.32 6.57 -14.29
N LEU A 32 13.73 6.20 -13.15
CA LEU A 32 12.33 5.81 -13.07
C LEU A 32 11.41 6.97 -13.48
N LEU A 33 11.71 8.19 -13.02
CA LEU A 33 10.95 9.40 -13.38
C LEU A 33 11.06 9.76 -14.87
N ASP A 34 12.06 9.26 -15.60
CA ASP A 34 12.12 9.36 -17.06
C ASP A 34 11.13 8.40 -17.75
N LEU A 35 10.77 7.30 -17.11
CA LEU A 35 9.88 6.26 -17.63
C LEU A 35 8.42 6.46 -17.23
N VAL A 36 8.17 6.94 -16.02
CA VAL A 36 6.83 7.08 -15.45
C VAL A 36 6.53 8.51 -14.99
N GLU A 37 5.25 8.84 -14.92
CA GLU A 37 4.77 10.06 -14.26
C GLU A 37 4.13 9.69 -12.91
N LEU A 38 4.73 10.16 -11.81
CA LEU A 38 4.14 10.00 -10.48
C LEU A 38 2.99 10.99 -10.29
N ARG A 39 1.82 10.45 -9.96
CA ARG A 39 0.57 11.19 -9.70
C ARG A 39 0.36 11.29 -8.19
N ALA A 40 -0.84 10.95 -7.71
CA ALA A 40 -1.12 10.91 -6.28
C ALA A 40 -0.33 9.79 -5.59
N THR A 41 0.49 10.19 -4.64
CA THR A 41 1.27 9.32 -3.76
C THR A 41 1.50 10.06 -2.44
N PRO A 42 1.72 9.37 -1.31
CA PRO A 42 1.99 10.05 -0.03
C PRO A 42 3.23 10.96 -0.03
N ILE A 43 4.10 10.84 -1.03
CA ILE A 43 5.28 11.71 -1.23
C ILE A 43 5.03 12.90 -2.18
N THR A 44 3.80 13.05 -2.71
CA THR A 44 3.38 14.21 -3.52
C THR A 44 2.18 14.92 -2.87
N ASP A 45 1.84 16.11 -3.38
CA ASP A 45 0.73 16.90 -2.83
C ASP A 45 -0.65 16.48 -3.36
N LEU A 46 -0.70 15.67 -4.42
CA LEU A 46 -1.95 15.19 -5.03
C LEU A 46 -2.64 14.19 -4.10
N LYS A 47 -3.88 14.51 -3.71
CA LYS A 47 -4.56 13.76 -2.64
C LYS A 47 -5.17 12.44 -3.09
N HIS A 48 -5.59 12.35 -4.35
CA HIS A 48 -6.32 11.19 -4.86
C HIS A 48 -5.87 10.85 -6.28
N PRO A 49 -5.91 9.55 -6.67
CA PRO A 49 -5.67 9.17 -8.05
C PRO A 49 -6.64 9.91 -8.98
N ASP A 50 -6.15 10.24 -10.18
CA ASP A 50 -6.85 11.07 -11.16
C ASP A 50 -8.26 10.53 -11.42
N GLN A 51 -9.24 11.44 -11.55
CA GLN A 51 -10.63 11.04 -11.77
C GLN A 51 -10.83 10.23 -13.07
N GLN A 52 -10.01 10.53 -14.09
CA GLN A 52 -9.96 9.85 -15.38
C GLN A 52 -9.16 8.53 -15.34
N GLY A 53 -8.53 8.22 -14.21
CA GLY A 53 -7.75 7.02 -13.98
C GLY A 53 -6.26 7.16 -14.30
N VAL A 54 -5.46 6.25 -13.74
CA VAL A 54 -4.03 6.08 -13.97
C VAL A 54 -3.74 4.70 -14.55
N ASP A 55 -2.56 4.52 -15.13
CA ASP A 55 -2.16 3.23 -15.68
C ASP A 55 -1.83 2.21 -14.60
N ILE A 56 -1.12 2.64 -13.55
CA ILE A 56 -0.67 1.79 -12.45
C ILE A 56 -1.12 2.40 -11.12
N GLY A 57 -1.88 1.63 -10.34
CA GLY A 57 -2.18 1.89 -8.94
C GLY A 57 -1.35 0.96 -8.06
N ILE A 58 -0.79 1.47 -6.98
CA ILE A 58 0.01 0.70 -6.03
C ILE A 58 -0.58 0.90 -4.63
N LEU A 59 -0.88 -0.18 -3.92
CA LEU A 59 -1.33 -0.09 -2.54
C LEU A 59 -0.39 -0.89 -1.65
N GLU A 60 0.22 -0.20 -0.69
CA GLU A 60 0.91 -0.80 0.45
C GLU A 60 -0.05 -0.91 1.62
N GLY A 61 0.10 -1.95 2.44
CA GLY A 61 -0.66 -2.08 3.68
C GLY A 61 -1.94 -2.91 3.54
N ALA A 62 -2.45 -3.36 4.68
CA ALA A 62 -3.67 -4.15 4.75
C ALA A 62 -4.92 -3.26 4.84
N VAL A 63 -6.09 -3.81 4.53
CA VAL A 63 -7.38 -3.16 4.82
C VAL A 63 -7.71 -3.40 6.29
N ALA A 64 -7.86 -2.34 7.09
CA ALA A 64 -8.02 -2.46 8.54
C ALA A 64 -9.19 -1.64 9.14
N ASN A 65 -9.70 -0.67 8.41
CA ASN A 65 -10.80 0.21 8.82
C ASN A 65 -11.52 0.79 7.59
N SER A 66 -12.62 1.51 7.82
CA SER A 66 -13.44 2.09 6.75
C SER A 66 -12.67 3.06 5.82
N SER A 67 -11.71 3.82 6.35
CA SER A 67 -10.89 4.74 5.55
C SER A 67 -9.96 3.98 4.60
N THR A 68 -9.26 2.95 5.08
CA THR A 68 -8.42 2.10 4.22
C THR A 68 -9.24 1.34 3.17
N GLU A 69 -10.46 0.92 3.50
CA GLU A 69 -11.38 0.31 2.54
C GLU A 69 -11.76 1.31 1.43
N GLU A 70 -12.09 2.54 1.79
CA GLU A 70 -12.43 3.58 0.82
C GLU A 70 -11.27 3.90 -0.13
N VAL A 71 -10.06 4.04 0.40
CA VAL A 71 -8.85 4.28 -0.39
C VAL A 71 -8.61 3.12 -1.37
N ALA A 72 -8.72 1.88 -0.90
CA ALA A 72 -8.52 0.69 -1.74
C ALA A 72 -9.52 0.61 -2.89
N ARG A 73 -10.82 0.82 -2.60
CA ARG A 73 -11.87 0.85 -3.63
C ARG A 73 -11.67 1.98 -4.64
N ARG A 74 -11.24 3.15 -4.16
CA ARG A 74 -11.00 4.34 -5.00
C ARG A 74 -9.80 4.14 -5.92
N MET A 75 -8.70 3.59 -5.42
CA MET A 75 -7.54 3.28 -6.26
C MET A 75 -7.92 2.25 -7.32
N ARG A 76 -8.57 1.15 -6.94
CA ARG A 76 -9.01 0.11 -7.88
C ARG A 76 -9.91 0.65 -9.00
N SER A 77 -10.85 1.54 -8.68
CA SER A 77 -11.75 2.12 -9.70
C SER A 77 -11.07 3.13 -10.62
N ARG A 78 -9.87 3.59 -10.26
CA ARG A 78 -9.10 4.62 -10.98
C ARG A 78 -7.73 4.12 -11.42
N CYS A 79 -7.50 2.81 -11.50
CA CYS A 79 -6.26 2.26 -12.07
C CYS A 79 -6.55 1.14 -13.07
N LYS A 80 -5.77 1.06 -14.14
CA LYS A 80 -5.82 -0.07 -15.07
C LYS A 80 -5.21 -1.33 -14.44
N THR A 81 -4.01 -1.19 -13.88
CA THR A 81 -3.29 -2.27 -13.17
C THR A 81 -3.15 -1.92 -11.69
N LEU A 82 -3.60 -2.80 -10.80
CA LEU A 82 -3.43 -2.65 -9.34
C LEU A 82 -2.35 -3.61 -8.83
N ILE A 83 -1.37 -3.06 -8.13
CA ILE A 83 -0.28 -3.79 -7.48
C ILE A 83 -0.51 -3.82 -5.97
N ALA A 84 -0.59 -5.03 -5.39
CA ALA A 84 -0.47 -5.23 -3.94
C ALA A 84 1.02 -5.23 -3.58
N LEU A 85 1.48 -4.18 -2.89
CA LEU A 85 2.88 -3.98 -2.54
C LEU A 85 3.15 -4.37 -1.09
N GLY A 86 3.94 -5.43 -0.93
CA GLY A 86 4.41 -5.94 0.35
C GLY A 86 3.42 -6.81 1.12
N ASP A 87 3.92 -7.47 2.15
CA ASP A 87 3.19 -8.52 2.89
C ASP A 87 1.91 -8.06 3.55
N CYS A 88 1.87 -6.80 3.98
CA CYS A 88 0.65 -6.26 4.54
C CYS A 88 -0.47 -6.25 3.49
N ALA A 89 -0.17 -5.83 2.26
CA ALA A 89 -1.16 -5.82 1.18
C ALA A 89 -1.47 -7.23 0.66
N VAL A 90 -0.45 -8.08 0.55
CA VAL A 90 -0.57 -9.43 -0.04
C VAL A 90 -1.19 -10.43 0.95
N PHE A 91 -0.80 -10.41 2.23
CA PHE A 91 -1.16 -11.43 3.22
C PHE A 91 -1.82 -10.86 4.49
N GLY A 92 -1.90 -9.53 4.65
CA GLY A 92 -2.37 -8.85 5.86
C GLY A 92 -1.24 -8.43 6.82
N GLY A 93 -0.10 -9.12 6.77
CA GLY A 93 1.15 -8.78 7.48
C GLY A 93 1.02 -8.71 9.00
N VAL A 94 1.95 -8.00 9.64
CA VAL A 94 1.96 -7.78 11.10
C VAL A 94 0.66 -7.20 11.65
N PRO A 95 -0.01 -6.22 10.98
CA PRO A 95 -1.29 -5.69 11.46
C PRO A 95 -2.36 -6.77 11.66
N ALA A 96 -2.36 -7.83 10.84
CA ALA A 96 -3.34 -8.93 10.95
C ALA A 96 -3.23 -9.75 12.23
N MET A 97 -2.11 -9.68 12.95
CA MET A 97 -1.96 -10.36 14.25
C MET A 97 -3.02 -9.90 15.26
N ARG A 98 -3.54 -8.66 15.16
CA ARG A 98 -4.60 -8.17 16.04
C ARG A 98 -5.93 -8.91 15.86
N ASN A 99 -6.14 -9.62 14.74
CA ASN A 99 -7.36 -10.36 14.49
C ASN A 99 -7.55 -11.49 15.52
N ALA A 100 -6.47 -12.03 16.09
CA ALA A 100 -6.52 -13.05 17.14
C ALA A 100 -7.19 -12.56 18.46
N VAL A 101 -7.17 -11.25 18.72
CA VAL A 101 -7.72 -10.64 19.95
C VAL A 101 -8.85 -9.65 19.69
N THR A 102 -9.12 -9.30 18.43
CA THR A 102 -10.07 -8.28 17.95
C THR A 102 -9.60 -6.82 18.11
N ALA A 103 -10.21 -5.93 17.31
CA ALA A 103 -9.96 -4.49 17.37
C ALA A 103 -10.30 -3.90 18.75
N ALA A 104 -11.39 -4.35 19.37
CA ALA A 104 -11.86 -3.80 20.65
C ALA A 104 -10.84 -4.03 21.78
N VAL A 105 -10.22 -5.21 21.83
CA VAL A 105 -9.17 -5.51 22.82
C VAL A 105 -7.92 -4.68 22.54
N ALA A 106 -7.52 -4.55 21.27
CA ALA A 106 -6.36 -3.73 20.89
C ALA A 106 -6.54 -2.26 21.27
N LEU A 107 -7.71 -1.68 20.99
CA LEU A 107 -8.06 -0.30 21.37
C LEU A 107 -8.10 -0.12 22.89
N ARG A 108 -8.69 -1.07 23.62
CA ARG A 108 -8.72 -1.03 25.09
C ARG A 108 -7.31 -1.05 25.67
N ARG A 109 -6.43 -1.92 25.15
CA ARG A 109 -5.03 -1.95 25.57
C ARG A 109 -4.34 -0.61 25.28
N ALA A 110 -4.52 -0.04 24.09
CA ALA A 110 -3.82 1.17 23.66
C ALA A 110 -4.28 2.46 24.36
N TYR A 111 -5.57 2.58 24.69
CA TYR A 111 -6.16 3.83 25.15
C TYR A 111 -6.67 3.80 26.60
N ILE A 112 -6.70 2.64 27.25
CA ILE A 112 -7.20 2.50 28.63
C ILE A 112 -6.18 1.81 29.53
N GLU A 113 -5.63 0.67 29.09
CA GLU A 113 -4.89 -0.24 30.00
C GLU A 113 -3.37 -0.05 29.99
N THR A 114 -2.81 0.74 29.08
CA THR A 114 -1.38 1.07 29.08
C THR A 114 -1.01 1.85 30.35
N GLU A 115 0.14 1.50 30.92
CA GLU A 115 0.57 1.91 32.25
C GLU A 115 0.78 3.43 32.37
N SER A 116 1.04 4.09 31.25
CA SER A 116 1.22 5.55 31.15
C SER A 116 -0.08 6.33 30.90
N THR A 117 -1.21 5.65 30.72
CA THR A 117 -2.48 6.32 30.40
C THR A 117 -3.13 6.88 31.67
N VAL A 118 -3.58 8.12 31.59
CA VAL A 118 -4.37 8.81 32.63
C VAL A 118 -5.76 9.06 32.05
N ASP A 119 -6.81 8.77 32.82
CA ASP A 119 -8.22 8.97 32.45
C ASP A 119 -8.59 8.36 31.08
N GLY A 120 -8.14 7.13 30.84
CA GLY A 120 -8.24 6.46 29.54
C GLY A 120 -9.65 6.29 29.01
N ILE A 121 -9.84 6.63 27.74
CA ILE A 121 -11.06 6.45 26.97
C ILE A 121 -10.70 6.05 25.54
N VAL A 122 -11.44 5.10 24.96
CA VAL A 122 -11.29 4.80 23.53
C VAL A 122 -11.89 5.96 22.72
N PRO A 123 -11.13 6.61 21.83
CA PRO A 123 -11.64 7.72 21.05
C PRO A 123 -12.85 7.33 20.19
N GLN A 124 -13.89 8.16 20.22
CA GLN A 124 -15.08 8.02 19.38
C GLN A 124 -15.45 9.40 18.83
N HIS A 125 -15.50 9.51 17.50
CA HIS A 125 -15.92 10.71 16.78
C HIS A 125 -16.41 10.28 15.40
N GLU A 126 -17.32 11.04 14.78
CA GLU A 126 -17.86 10.74 13.45
C GLU A 126 -16.79 10.77 12.34
N ASP A 127 -15.75 11.59 12.54
CA ASP A 127 -14.61 11.68 11.61
C ASP A 127 -13.61 10.52 11.74
N LEU A 128 -13.72 9.68 12.79
CA LEU A 128 -12.82 8.55 12.96
C LEU A 128 -13.27 7.36 12.10
N ALA A 129 -12.30 6.70 11.49
CA ALA A 129 -12.56 5.48 10.74
C ALA A 129 -13.11 4.36 11.64
N VAL A 130 -14.06 3.59 11.11
CA VAL A 130 -14.64 2.44 11.79
C VAL A 130 -13.69 1.26 11.65
N MET A 131 -13.20 0.75 12.77
CA MET A 131 -12.27 -0.38 12.80
C MET A 131 -12.95 -1.66 12.26
N GLN A 132 -12.21 -2.40 11.45
CA GLN A 132 -12.66 -3.67 10.87
C GLN A 132 -11.68 -4.79 11.26
N GLU A 133 -11.98 -6.03 10.86
CA GLU A 133 -10.97 -7.09 10.83
C GLU A 133 -9.93 -6.78 9.76
N VAL A 134 -8.64 -7.01 10.05
CA VAL A 134 -7.56 -6.76 9.08
C VAL A 134 -7.61 -7.83 8.00
N ARG A 135 -7.59 -7.42 6.74
CA ARG A 135 -7.63 -8.35 5.60
C ARG A 135 -6.60 -7.95 4.54
N PRO A 136 -6.01 -8.91 3.81
CA PRO A 136 -5.23 -8.60 2.61
C PRO A 136 -6.11 -7.90 1.57
N LEU A 137 -5.46 -7.20 0.65
CA LEU A 137 -6.10 -6.32 -0.32
C LEU A 137 -7.06 -7.07 -1.26
N ASP A 138 -6.70 -8.29 -1.63
CA ASP A 138 -7.43 -9.13 -2.58
C ASP A 138 -8.74 -9.71 -2.04
N GLN A 139 -8.96 -9.66 -0.72
CA GLN A 139 -10.26 -9.93 -0.12
C GLN A 139 -11.27 -8.78 -0.31
N LEU A 140 -10.81 -7.60 -0.76
CA LEU A 140 -11.66 -6.41 -0.95
C LEU A 140 -11.81 -6.01 -2.42
N VAL A 141 -10.71 -6.03 -3.19
CA VAL A 141 -10.65 -5.57 -4.59
C VAL A 141 -9.80 -6.52 -5.42
N SER A 142 -10.03 -6.58 -6.74
CA SER A 142 -9.19 -7.40 -7.63
C SER A 142 -7.78 -6.82 -7.75
N VAL A 143 -6.77 -7.65 -7.49
CA VAL A 143 -5.35 -7.32 -7.60
C VAL A 143 -4.79 -7.98 -8.87
N ASP A 144 -4.02 -7.23 -9.65
CA ASP A 144 -3.45 -7.71 -10.91
C ASP A 144 -2.03 -8.27 -10.71
N ILE A 145 -1.25 -7.64 -9.83
CA ILE A 145 0.14 -8.03 -9.53
C ILE A 145 0.34 -8.05 -8.02
N TYR A 146 0.96 -9.12 -7.53
CA TYR A 146 1.34 -9.27 -6.13
C TYR A 146 2.86 -9.19 -6.02
N LEU A 147 3.37 -8.23 -5.25
CA LEU A 147 4.80 -8.09 -5.00
C LEU A 147 5.08 -8.28 -3.50
N PRO A 148 5.33 -9.52 -3.05
CA PRO A 148 5.54 -9.83 -1.63
C PRO A 148 6.90 -9.33 -1.11
N GLY A 149 7.02 -9.24 0.22
CA GLY A 149 8.19 -8.76 0.96
C GLY A 149 7.79 -7.76 2.06
N CYS A 150 8.55 -7.70 3.15
CA CYS A 150 8.29 -6.79 4.27
C CYS A 150 9.54 -5.93 4.63
N PRO A 151 9.95 -4.98 3.77
CA PRO A 151 9.37 -4.65 2.46
C PRO A 151 9.92 -5.51 1.30
N PRO A 152 9.28 -5.48 0.11
CA PRO A 152 9.89 -6.02 -1.12
C PRO A 152 11.19 -5.29 -1.42
N SER A 153 12.17 -5.95 -2.05
CA SER A 153 13.45 -5.30 -2.35
C SER A 153 13.32 -4.17 -3.38
N ALA A 154 14.14 -3.13 -3.23
CA ALA A 154 14.21 -1.99 -4.15
C ALA A 154 14.39 -2.44 -5.61
N ASP A 155 15.22 -3.46 -5.83
CA ASP A 155 15.45 -4.08 -7.13
C ASP A 155 14.19 -4.70 -7.74
N ALA A 156 13.36 -5.37 -6.94
CA ALA A 156 12.12 -5.97 -7.41
C ALA A 156 11.09 -4.89 -7.76
N ILE A 157 10.99 -3.83 -6.93
CA ILE A 157 10.11 -2.69 -7.19
C ILE A 157 10.51 -1.99 -8.49
N PHE A 158 11.80 -1.67 -8.66
CA PHE A 158 12.31 -1.05 -9.88
C PHE A 158 12.08 -1.92 -11.12
N TYR A 159 12.32 -3.23 -11.03
CA TYR A 159 12.07 -4.17 -12.13
C TYR A 159 10.61 -4.17 -12.56
N VAL A 160 9.67 -4.29 -11.61
CA VAL A 160 8.23 -4.31 -11.89
C VAL A 160 7.78 -3.04 -12.59
N LEU A 161 8.15 -1.87 -12.05
CA LEU A 161 7.74 -0.59 -12.63
C LEU A 161 8.37 -0.36 -14.01
N SER A 162 9.63 -0.75 -14.20
CA SER A 162 10.32 -0.61 -15.48
C SER A 162 9.74 -1.52 -16.57
N GLU A 163 9.39 -2.77 -16.23
CA GLU A 163 8.73 -3.68 -17.18
C GLU A 163 7.35 -3.16 -17.59
N LEU A 164 6.55 -2.70 -16.63
CA LEU A 164 5.22 -2.14 -16.90
C LEU A 164 5.31 -0.84 -17.71
N ALA A 165 6.27 0.03 -17.40
CA ALA A 165 6.53 1.24 -18.18
C ALA A 165 6.91 0.93 -19.65
N ALA A 166 7.56 -0.22 -19.88
CA ALA A 166 7.90 -0.70 -21.20
C ALA A 166 6.79 -1.55 -21.86
N GLY A 167 5.60 -1.64 -21.26
CA GLY A 167 4.46 -2.40 -21.77
C GLY A 167 4.59 -3.92 -21.67
N ARG A 168 5.52 -4.42 -20.82
CA ARG A 168 5.74 -5.85 -20.58
C ARG A 168 5.13 -6.28 -19.25
N GLN A 169 4.67 -7.53 -19.20
CA GLN A 169 4.21 -8.16 -17.96
C GLN A 169 5.43 -8.67 -17.16
N PRO A 170 5.64 -8.20 -15.91
CA PRO A 170 6.77 -8.61 -15.11
C PRO A 170 6.64 -10.09 -14.70
N THR A 171 7.73 -10.85 -14.81
CA THR A 171 7.78 -12.24 -14.34
C THR A 171 8.57 -12.31 -13.04
N LEU A 172 7.86 -12.38 -11.91
CA LEU A 172 8.49 -12.43 -10.59
C LEU A 172 9.05 -13.83 -10.32
N ARG A 173 10.37 -13.98 -10.37
CA ARG A 173 11.11 -15.23 -10.11
C ARG A 173 12.49 -14.94 -9.51
N GLY A 174 13.04 -15.92 -8.79
CA GLY A 174 14.37 -15.84 -8.17
C GLY A 174 14.49 -14.57 -7.33
N ARG A 175 15.57 -13.79 -7.55
CA ARG A 175 15.89 -12.57 -6.79
C ARG A 175 14.77 -11.52 -6.66
N TYR A 176 13.75 -11.56 -7.53
CA TYR A 176 12.61 -10.62 -7.49
C TYR A 176 11.43 -11.14 -6.65
N LEU A 177 11.53 -12.34 -6.12
CA LEU A 177 10.55 -12.98 -5.21
C LEU A 177 11.24 -13.61 -3.99
N ASP A 178 12.57 -13.48 -3.89
CA ASP A 178 13.36 -13.99 -2.77
C ASP A 178 13.25 -13.05 -1.56
N TRP A 179 13.18 -13.66 -0.38
CA TRP A 179 13.06 -12.99 0.93
C TRP A 179 14.42 -12.74 1.60
N HIS A 180 15.51 -12.96 0.84
CA HIS A 180 16.88 -13.06 1.32
C HIS A 180 17.85 -12.29 0.43
#